data_AF-A0A098LJF1-F1
#
_entry.id   AF-A0A098LJF1-F1
#
_cell.length_a   1.000
_cell.length_b   1.000
_cell.length_c   1.000
_cell.angle_alpha   90.00
_cell.angle_beta   90.00
_cell.angle_gamma   90.00
#
_symmetry.space_group_name_H-M   'P 1'
#
loop_
_entity.id
_entity.type
_entity.pdbx_description
1 polymer ?
#
loop_
_entity_poly.entity_id
_entity_poly.type
_entity_poly.pdbx_seq_one_letter_code
_entity_poly.pdbx_strand_id
1 'polypeptide(L)'
;MDFVEAVKMDLNTNEAIVFFHKKYKTDFKKVSKKIYDSGFSVREISTSLNFDTISIEGNAFQVNGDKFYILGEERPNLTGERSFRFLDKNLISKKEYSRWSYFIKENDKVHSEKQKAYHISL
;
A
#
# COMPACT_ATOMS: atom_id res chain seq x y z
N MET A 1 -0.06 11.82 16.07
CA MET A 1 -0.25 10.90 14.92
C MET A 1 -0.28 11.84 13.72
N ASP A 2 0.88 12.27 13.25
CA ASP A 2 0.94 13.59 12.60
C ASP A 2 0.70 13.51 11.08
N PHE A 3 0.42 12.31 10.58
CA PHE A 3 0.20 12.03 9.17
C PHE A 3 -1.28 11.84 8.80
N VAL A 4 -2.19 11.65 9.77
CA VAL A 4 -3.64 11.51 9.49
C VAL A 4 -4.27 12.90 9.53
N GLU A 5 -4.84 13.31 8.40
CA GLU A 5 -5.54 14.59 8.24
C GLU A 5 -7.01 14.48 8.66
N ALA A 6 -7.69 13.42 8.22
CA ALA A 6 -9.10 13.19 8.55
C ALA A 6 -9.44 11.70 8.47
N VAL A 7 -10.49 11.28 9.18
CA VAL A 7 -11.14 9.99 8.97
C VAL A 7 -12.61 10.28 8.67
N LYS A 8 -13.12 9.80 7.54
CA LYS A 8 -14.54 9.87 7.20
C LYS A 8 -15.13 8.47 7.28
N MET A 9 -16.29 8.34 7.90
CA MET A 9 -17.05 7.10 7.89
C MET A 9 -18.06 7.16 6.74
N ASP A 10 -18.06 6.16 5.87
CA ASP A 10 -19.19 5.86 5.00
C ASP A 10 -20.10 4.86 5.72
N LEU A 11 -21.22 5.36 6.24
CA LEU A 11 -22.18 4.54 6.99
C LEU A 11 -23.01 3.61 6.09
N ASN A 12 -23.03 3.84 4.78
CA ASN A 12 -23.75 2.97 3.84
C ASN A 12 -22.97 1.68 3.59
N THR A 13 -21.64 1.77 3.51
CA THR A 13 -20.74 0.63 3.29
C THR A 13 -20.05 0.14 4.57
N ASN A 14 -20.21 0.88 5.68
CA ASN A 14 -19.51 0.66 6.95
C ASN A 14 -17.98 0.71 6.78
N GLU A 15 -17.50 1.63 5.96
CA GLU A 15 -16.08 1.84 5.64
C GLU A 15 -15.52 3.10 6.30
N ALA A 16 -14.24 3.06 6.68
CA ALA A 16 -13.51 4.21 7.18
C ALA A 16 -12.51 4.68 6.10
N ILE A 17 -12.70 5.89 5.58
CA ILE A 17 -11.81 6.53 4.62
C ILE A 17 -10.83 7.41 5.39
N VAL A 18 -9.55 7.05 5.37
CA VAL A 18 -8.48 7.79 6.06
C VAL A 18 -7.76 8.70 5.06
N PHE A 19 -7.80 10.00 5.33
CA PHE A 19 -7.09 11.04 4.58
C PHE A 19 -5.74 11.30 5.25
N PHE A 20 -4.67 11.31 4.45
CA PHE A 20 -3.31 11.55 4.92
C PHE A 20 -2.82 12.92 4.50
N HIS A 21 -2.10 13.60 5.38
CA HIS A 21 -1.47 14.88 5.08
C HIS A 21 -0.42 14.73 3.98
N LYS A 22 -0.61 15.44 2.85
CA LYS A 22 0.31 15.43 1.70
C LYS A 22 1.77 15.80 2.04
N LYS A 23 1.97 16.60 3.09
CA LYS A 23 3.30 17.11 3.51
C LYS A 23 4.16 16.07 4.24
N TYR A 24 3.59 14.96 4.67
CA TYR A 24 4.33 13.92 5.39
C TYR A 24 4.49 12.66 4.54
N LYS A 25 5.66 12.04 4.64
CA LYS A 25 5.89 10.71 4.07
C LYS A 25 5.01 9.70 4.81
N THR A 26 3.90 9.31 4.19
CA THR A 26 2.96 8.34 4.78
C THR A 26 3.60 6.96 4.86
N ASP A 27 3.49 6.33 6.02
CA ASP A 27 3.94 4.95 6.22
C ASP A 27 2.74 4.02 6.43
N PHE A 28 2.27 3.42 5.33
CA PHE A 28 1.10 2.56 5.35
C PHE A 28 1.28 1.29 6.23
N LYS A 29 2.52 0.81 6.41
CA LYS A 29 2.82 -0.31 7.32
C LYS A 29 2.61 0.10 8.78
N LYS A 30 2.93 1.36 9.15
CA LYS A 30 2.63 1.90 10.50
C LYS A 30 1.16 2.16 10.71
N VAL A 31 0.44 2.62 9.68
CA VAL A 31 -1.02 2.79 9.74
C VAL A 31 -1.68 1.45 10.04
N SER A 32 -1.40 0.43 9.22
CA SER A 32 -2.01 -0.90 9.38
C SER A 32 -1.70 -1.50 10.75
N LYS A 33 -0.43 -1.41 11.20
CA LYS A 33 -0.02 -1.87 12.51
C LYS A 33 -0.77 -1.17 13.64
N LYS A 34 -0.92 0.15 13.60
CA LYS A 34 -1.62 0.91 14.66
C LYS A 34 -3.10 0.55 14.76
N ILE A 35 -3.76 0.33 13.63
CA ILE A 35 -5.17 -0.11 13.63
C ILE A 35 -5.27 -1.52 14.24
N TYR A 36 -4.37 -2.42 13.84
CA TYR A 36 -4.28 -3.77 14.39
C TYR A 36 -4.01 -3.79 15.91
N ASP A 37 -3.02 -3.03 16.37
CA ASP A 37 -2.66 -2.89 17.78
C ASP A 37 -3.80 -2.29 18.62
N SER A 38 -4.74 -1.56 18.00
CA SER A 38 -5.92 -0.99 18.66
C SER A 38 -7.12 -1.95 18.74
N GLY A 39 -6.95 -3.21 18.30
CA GLY A 39 -7.99 -4.24 18.37
C GLY A 39 -8.91 -4.31 17.14
N PHE A 40 -8.60 -3.57 16.06
CA PHE A 40 -9.38 -3.59 14.83
C PHE A 40 -8.62 -4.30 13.71
N SER A 41 -9.34 -5.06 12.87
CA SER A 41 -8.77 -5.59 11.63
C SER A 41 -9.00 -4.60 10.48
N VAL A 42 -7.96 -4.37 9.68
CA VAL A 42 -8.08 -3.64 8.40
C VAL A 42 -8.29 -4.66 7.31
N ARG A 43 -9.41 -4.57 6.59
CA ARG A 43 -9.67 -5.43 5.44
C ARG A 43 -8.83 -5.04 4.22
N GLU A 44 -8.66 -3.74 4.01
CA GLU A 44 -7.97 -3.20 2.85
C GLU A 44 -7.51 -1.76 3.11
N ILE A 45 -6.37 -1.37 2.53
CA ILE A 45 -5.98 0.04 2.33
C ILE A 45 -5.72 0.20 0.84
N SER A 46 -6.41 1.16 0.21
CA SER A 46 -6.21 1.50 -1.20
C SER A 46 -5.91 2.99 -1.37
N THR A 47 -5.26 3.32 -2.48
CA THR A 47 -4.95 4.69 -2.87
C THR A 47 -4.84 4.78 -4.39
N SER A 48 -4.73 5.99 -4.92
CA SER A 48 -4.61 6.25 -6.35
C SER A 48 -3.34 7.02 -6.64
N LEU A 49 -2.68 6.67 -7.75
CA LEU A 49 -1.55 7.42 -8.29
C LEU A 49 -1.80 7.70 -9.76
N ASN A 50 -1.32 8.86 -10.22
CA ASN A 50 -1.19 9.12 -11.64
C ASN A 50 0.14 8.51 -12.13
N PHE A 51 0.05 7.54 -13.05
CA PHE A 51 1.18 6.82 -13.59
C PHE A 51 1.83 7.50 -14.81
N ASP A 52 1.25 8.58 -15.35
CA ASP A 52 1.81 9.31 -16.50
C ASP A 52 3.21 9.89 -16.22
N THR A 53 3.52 10.14 -14.94
CA THR A 53 4.81 10.70 -14.50
C THR A 53 5.70 9.67 -13.79
N ILE A 54 5.33 8.39 -13.78
CA ILE A 54 6.04 7.34 -13.03
C ILE A 54 6.73 6.39 -14.00
N SER A 55 8.06 6.32 -13.90
CA SER A 55 8.83 5.29 -14.63
C SER A 55 8.68 3.94 -13.95
N ILE A 56 8.24 2.92 -14.70
CA ILE A 56 8.09 1.55 -14.22
C ILE A 56 9.21 0.69 -14.81
N GLU A 57 9.96 0.03 -13.93
CA GLU A 57 11.03 -0.89 -14.27
C GLU A 57 10.62 -2.33 -13.90
N GLY A 58 10.30 -3.14 -14.91
CA GLY A 58 9.83 -4.51 -14.71
C GLY A 58 8.46 -4.53 -14.04
N ASN A 59 8.42 -4.81 -12.74
CA ASN A 59 7.21 -4.77 -11.92
C ASN A 59 7.32 -3.80 -10.74
N ALA A 60 8.27 -2.88 -10.76
CA ALA A 60 8.50 -1.95 -9.68
C ALA A 60 8.65 -0.52 -10.16
N PHE A 61 8.35 0.43 -9.27
CA PHE A 61 8.56 1.86 -9.49
C PHE A 61 8.93 2.53 -8.17
N GLN A 62 9.37 3.79 -8.23
CA GLN A 62 9.73 4.58 -7.05
C GLN A 62 8.89 5.84 -6.93
N VAL A 63 8.42 6.12 -5.72
CA VAL A 63 7.72 7.36 -5.36
C VAL A 63 8.26 7.84 -4.03
N ASN A 64 8.69 9.10 -3.94
CA ASN A 64 9.18 9.71 -2.69
C ASN A 64 10.30 8.89 -1.99
N GLY A 65 11.16 8.25 -2.79
CA GLY A 65 12.26 7.42 -2.33
C GLY A 65 11.87 6.03 -1.79
N ASP A 66 10.57 5.69 -1.77
CA ASP A 66 10.10 4.33 -1.48
C ASP A 66 9.87 3.55 -2.77
N LYS A 67 10.05 2.23 -2.69
CA LYS A 67 9.89 1.31 -3.82
C LYS A 67 8.56 0.58 -3.72
N PHE A 68 7.83 0.57 -4.82
CA PHE A 68 6.53 -0.09 -4.94
C PHE A 68 6.68 -1.26 -5.90
N TYR A 69 6.23 -2.42 -5.46
CA TYR A 69 6.23 -3.67 -6.22
C TYR A 69 4.81 -4.04 -6.58
N ILE A 70 4.54 -4.09 -7.88
CA ILE A 70 3.28 -4.54 -8.44
C ILE A 70 3.31 -6.08 -8.41
N LEU A 71 2.40 -6.66 -7.62
CA LEU A 71 2.18 -8.10 -7.54
C LEU A 71 0.91 -8.44 -8.33
N GLY A 72 1.11 -9.20 -9.40
CA GLY A 72 0.05 -9.58 -10.33
C GLY A 72 0.64 -10.41 -11.47
N GLU A 73 -0.21 -11.15 -12.17
CA GLU A 73 0.21 -11.99 -13.30
C GLU A 73 0.37 -11.17 -14.59
N GLU A 74 -0.31 -10.02 -14.69
CA GLU A 74 -0.24 -9.13 -15.85
C GLU A 74 0.59 -7.88 -15.53
N ARG A 75 1.36 -7.42 -16.52
CA ARG A 75 2.08 -6.14 -16.50
C ARG A 75 1.30 -5.14 -17.35
N PRO A 76 0.30 -4.44 -16.80
CA PRO A 76 -0.44 -3.46 -17.57
C PRO A 76 0.46 -2.27 -17.93
N ASN A 77 0.29 -1.73 -19.13
CA ASN A 77 0.76 -0.37 -19.42
C ASN A 77 -0.05 0.59 -18.54
N LEU A 78 0.53 0.99 -17.41
CA LEU A 78 -0.11 1.91 -16.47
C LEU A 78 0.01 3.34 -16.98
N THR A 79 -1.14 3.97 -17.24
CA THR A 79 -1.26 5.37 -17.63
C THR A 79 -2.43 6.01 -16.92
N GLY A 80 -2.36 7.31 -16.69
CA GLY A 80 -3.37 8.09 -15.98
C GLY A 80 -3.52 7.70 -14.51
N GLU A 81 -4.63 8.13 -13.92
CA GLU A 81 -4.98 7.78 -12.54
C GLU A 81 -5.41 6.32 -12.45
N ARG A 82 -4.75 5.57 -11.56
CA ARG A 82 -5.11 4.18 -11.24
C ARG A 82 -5.12 4.00 -9.74
N SER A 83 -6.17 3.33 -9.27
CA SER A 83 -6.26 2.85 -7.89
C SER A 83 -5.51 1.55 -7.74
N PHE A 84 -4.95 1.33 -6.56
CA PHE A 84 -4.33 0.09 -6.15
C PHE A 84 -4.48 -0.10 -4.65
N ARG A 85 -4.37 -1.34 -4.21
CA ARG A 85 -4.41 -1.70 -2.79
C ARG A 85 -3.08 -2.24 -2.30
N PHE A 86 -2.79 -2.00 -1.03
CA PHE A 86 -1.58 -2.49 -0.38
C PHE A 86 -1.74 -3.95 0.04
N LEU A 87 -0.69 -4.72 -0.23
CA LEU A 87 -0.58 -6.12 0.14
C LEU A 87 0.43 -6.26 1.29
N ASP A 88 -0.07 -6.61 2.46
CA ASP A 88 0.73 -6.88 3.65
C ASP A 88 0.06 -7.96 4.50
N LYS A 89 0.82 -8.68 5.32
CA LYS A 89 0.29 -9.74 6.20
C LYS A 89 -0.93 -9.30 7.02
N ASN A 90 -0.98 -8.03 7.41
CA ASN A 90 -2.08 -7.48 8.22
C ASN A 90 -3.18 -6.77 7.39
N LEU A 91 -3.05 -6.76 6.05
CA LEU A 91 -3.96 -6.08 5.13
C LEU A 91 -4.68 -7.02 4.16
N ILE A 92 -4.30 -8.30 4.13
CA ILE A 92 -4.90 -9.30 3.25
C ILE A 92 -5.18 -10.59 4.00
N SER A 93 -6.05 -11.43 3.45
CA SER A 93 -6.37 -12.72 4.06
C SER A 93 -5.13 -13.62 4.15
N LYS A 94 -5.11 -14.56 5.11
CA LYS A 94 -4.01 -15.54 5.22
C LYS A 94 -3.79 -16.32 3.91
N LYS A 95 -4.88 -16.69 3.23
CA LYS A 95 -4.84 -17.41 1.95
C LYS A 95 -4.14 -16.58 0.87
N GLU A 96 -4.49 -15.31 0.79
CA GLU A 96 -3.89 -14.39 -0.17
C GLU A 96 -2.44 -14.05 0.17
N TYR A 97 -2.13 -13.85 1.46
CA TYR A 97 -0.77 -13.66 1.91
C TYR A 97 0.11 -14.86 1.54
N SER A 98 -0.37 -16.09 1.69
CA SER A 98 0.40 -17.28 1.28
C SER A 98 0.78 -17.24 -0.20
N ARG A 99 -0.09 -16.74 -1.10
CA ARG A 99 0.20 -16.59 -2.54
C ARG A 99 1.38 -15.64 -2.78
N TRP A 100 1.47 -14.55 -2.01
CA TRP A 100 2.44 -13.48 -2.24
C TRP A 100 3.65 -13.50 -1.30
N SER A 101 3.61 -14.33 -0.26
CA SER A 101 4.56 -14.27 0.86
C SER A 101 6.02 -14.44 0.46
N TYR A 102 6.31 -15.20 -0.60
CA TYR A 102 7.66 -15.32 -1.14
C TYR A 102 8.16 -13.96 -1.65
N PHE A 103 7.43 -13.33 -2.57
CA PHE A 103 7.80 -12.04 -3.14
C PHE A 103 7.88 -10.94 -2.08
N ILE A 104 6.90 -10.91 -1.16
CA ILE A 104 6.88 -9.93 -0.07
C ILE A 104 8.16 -10.02 0.77
N LYS A 105 8.55 -11.23 1.18
CA LYS A 105 9.75 -11.44 2.01
C LYS A 105 11.04 -11.15 1.24
N GLU A 106 11.13 -11.58 -0.02
CA GLU A 106 12.34 -11.34 -0.82
C GLU A 106 12.57 -9.85 -1.06
N ASN A 107 11.53 -9.10 -1.42
CA ASN A 107 11.66 -7.66 -1.63
C ASN A 107 11.98 -6.92 -0.32
N ASP A 108 11.33 -7.28 0.79
CA ASP A 108 11.57 -6.63 2.09
C ASP A 108 13.03 -6.83 2.58
N LYS A 109 13.72 -7.93 2.21
CA LYS A 109 15.13 -8.17 2.58
C LYS A 109 16.11 -7.17 1.99
N VAL A 110 15.80 -6.60 0.83
CA VAL A 110 16.74 -5.76 0.05
C VAL A 110 16.61 -4.28 0.44
N HIS A 111 15.67 -3.95 1.33
CA HIS A 111 15.26 -2.57 1.63
C HIS A 111 15.65 -2.18 3.05
N SER A 112 16.15 -0.96 3.22
CA SER A 112 16.54 -0.42 4.53
C SER A 112 15.38 0.33 5.20
N GLU A 113 15.51 0.68 6.48
CA GLU A 113 14.50 1.51 7.16
C GLU A 113 14.24 2.88 6.48
N LYS A 114 15.20 3.37 5.69
CA LYS A 114 15.13 4.67 5.00
C LYS A 114 14.39 4.61 3.65
N GLN A 115 14.41 3.46 2.98
CA GLN A 115 13.73 3.22 1.70
C GLN A 115 12.83 1.99 1.87
N LYS A 116 11.52 2.20 1.95
CA LYS A 116 10.59 1.11 2.23
C LYS A 116 10.17 0.40 0.96
N ALA A 117 9.91 -0.89 1.08
CA ALA A 117 9.20 -1.66 0.08
C ALA A 117 7.71 -1.72 0.41
N TYR A 118 6.89 -1.36 -0.57
CA TYR A 118 5.45 -1.57 -0.58
C TYR A 118 5.10 -2.58 -1.66
N HIS A 119 4.12 -3.43 -1.37
CA HIS A 119 3.58 -4.38 -2.33
C HIS A 119 2.15 -3.97 -2.63
N ILE A 120 1.79 -3.96 -3.90
CA ILE A 120 0.48 -3.50 -4.34
C ILE A 120 -0.12 -4.46 -5.36
N SER A 121 -1.45 -4.53 -5.39
CA SER A 121 -2.19 -5.03 -6.56
C SER A 121 -3.08 -3.92 -7.10
N LEU A 122 -3.13 -3.83 -8.42
CA LEU A 122 -4.04 -2.95 -9.15
C LEU A 122 -5.45 -3.55 -9.22
#